data_AF-A0A928HHL0-F1
#
_entry.id   AF-A0A928HHL0-F1
#
_cell.length_a   1.000
_cell.length_b   1.000
_cell.length_c   1.000
_cell.angle_alpha   90.00
_cell.angle_beta   90.00
_cell.angle_gamma   90.00
#
_symmetry.space_group_name_H-M   'P 1'
#
loop_
_entity.id
_entity.type
_entity.pdbx_description
1 polymer ?
#
loop_
_entity_poly.entity_id
_entity_poly.type
_entity_poly.pdbx_seq_one_letter_code
_entity_poly.pdbx_strand_id
1 'polypeptide(L)'
;MKPAELDKAVEAHIQKILQENQDIAKAEPPQQMTYFFIRALQMENEDAVLGMLTLDAYREMKRLQKETGQKGLPCPDFIKTSDVVLGNVQYLSDETDEEKVVGAHVGTIWRVPSENGVMEENIAWVFRFEDETWLVAGMLSIVDTKYPPILVNFENMEDTEEQAKLWQEEVERIEKGGDAPAAQNAPDAAVSDLGTDPKPAADAEISTENGAVPADGPELPAETPAELSGELPAELPAELPAEL
;
A
#
# COMPACT_ATOMS: atom_id res chain seq x y z
N MET A 1 -20.62 -17.90 -20.54
CA MET A 1 -21.12 -16.58 -20.10
C MET A 1 -20.85 -15.61 -21.24
N LYS A 2 -21.82 -14.80 -21.66
CA LYS A 2 -21.56 -13.79 -22.70
C LYS A 2 -20.74 -12.65 -22.08
N PRO A 3 -19.82 -11.98 -22.82
CA PRO A 3 -18.97 -10.91 -22.27
C PRO A 3 -19.74 -9.84 -21.48
N ALA A 4 -20.90 -9.41 -21.99
CA ALA A 4 -21.77 -8.43 -21.34
C ALA A 4 -22.43 -8.91 -20.02
N GLU A 5 -22.47 -10.22 -19.74
CA GLU A 5 -22.97 -10.75 -18.47
C GLU A 5 -21.87 -10.81 -17.40
N LEU A 6 -20.61 -10.91 -17.81
CA LEU A 6 -19.46 -10.84 -16.92
C LEU A 6 -19.26 -9.41 -16.42
N ASP A 7 -19.32 -8.43 -17.32
CA ASP A 7 -19.23 -6.99 -16.98
C ASP A 7 -20.29 -6.60 -15.95
N LYS A 8 -21.53 -7.04 -16.15
CA LYS A 8 -22.65 -6.73 -15.25
C LYS A 8 -22.53 -7.40 -13.88
N ALA A 9 -21.94 -8.60 -13.82
CA ALA A 9 -21.72 -9.30 -12.57
C ALA A 9 -20.59 -8.67 -11.76
N VAL A 10 -19.51 -8.26 -12.43
CA VAL A 10 -18.39 -7.51 -11.84
C VAL A 10 -18.89 -6.16 -11.34
N GLU A 11 -19.66 -5.43 -12.15
CA GLU A 11 -20.24 -4.13 -11.78
C GLU A 11 -21.20 -4.26 -10.58
N ALA A 12 -22.06 -5.28 -10.54
CA ALA A 12 -22.94 -5.52 -9.39
C ALA A 12 -22.18 -5.91 -8.11
N HIS A 13 -21.07 -6.63 -8.24
CA HIS A 13 -20.21 -6.99 -7.12
C HIS A 13 -19.46 -5.76 -6.58
N ILE A 14 -18.92 -4.94 -7.49
CA ILE A 14 -18.32 -3.63 -7.19
C ILE A 14 -19.31 -2.75 -6.43
N GLN A 15 -20.54 -2.60 -6.92
CA GLN A 15 -21.58 -1.80 -6.27
C GLN A 15 -21.95 -2.32 -4.88
N LYS A 16 -22.02 -3.65 -4.70
CA LYS A 16 -22.28 -4.25 -3.39
C LYS A 16 -21.15 -3.95 -2.40
N ILE A 17 -19.89 -4.06 -2.84
CA ILE A 17 -18.74 -3.78 -1.98
C ILE A 17 -18.66 -2.28 -1.63
N LEU A 18 -18.98 -1.39 -2.57
CA LEU A 18 -19.09 0.06 -2.32
C LEU A 18 -20.20 0.40 -1.33
N GLN A 19 -21.33 -0.31 -1.39
CA GLN A 19 -22.45 -0.14 -0.46
C GLN A 19 -22.06 -0.55 0.97
N GLU A 20 -21.27 -1.62 1.11
CA GLU A 20 -20.77 -2.14 2.39
C GLU A 20 -19.59 -1.31 2.94
N ASN A 21 -18.88 -0.59 2.08
CA ASN A 21 -17.74 0.25 2.43
C ASN A 21 -17.99 1.70 1.97
N GLN A 22 -18.89 2.42 2.65
CA GLN A 22 -19.27 3.79 2.31
C GLN A 22 -18.08 4.76 2.18
N ASP A 23 -16.98 4.46 2.86
CA ASP A 23 -15.75 5.26 2.79
C ASP A 23 -15.04 5.10 1.44
N ILE A 24 -15.14 3.93 0.79
CA ILE A 24 -14.61 3.70 -0.56
C ILE A 24 -15.45 4.40 -1.61
N ALA A 25 -16.78 4.43 -1.47
CA ALA A 25 -17.65 5.14 -2.42
C ALA A 25 -17.41 6.65 -2.47
N LYS A 26 -16.80 7.22 -1.42
CA LYS A 26 -16.42 8.64 -1.32
C LYS A 26 -14.92 8.86 -1.60
N ALA A 27 -14.14 7.79 -1.74
CA ALA A 27 -12.73 7.87 -2.03
C ALA A 27 -12.48 8.38 -3.45
N GLU A 28 -11.26 8.82 -3.72
CA GLU A 28 -10.88 9.26 -5.05
C GLU A 28 -10.85 8.09 -6.05
N PRO A 29 -11.03 8.32 -7.36
CA PRO A 29 -11.09 7.22 -8.34
C PRO A 29 -9.87 6.28 -8.32
N PRO A 30 -8.62 6.75 -8.19
CA PRO A 30 -7.47 5.84 -8.03
C PRO A 30 -7.52 5.01 -6.74
N GLN A 31 -8.03 5.55 -5.63
CA GLN A 31 -8.21 4.79 -4.38
C GLN A 31 -9.28 3.71 -4.55
N GLN A 32 -10.39 4.02 -5.23
CA GLN A 32 -11.42 3.05 -5.55
C GLN A 32 -10.84 1.91 -6.40
N MET A 33 -10.08 2.24 -7.45
CA MET A 33 -9.43 1.25 -8.30
C MET A 33 -8.43 0.38 -7.52
N THR A 34 -7.61 1.00 -6.68
CA THR A 34 -6.68 0.31 -5.76
C THR A 34 -7.42 -0.69 -4.89
N TYR A 35 -8.53 -0.26 -4.29
CA TYR A 35 -9.36 -1.11 -3.46
C TYR A 35 -9.89 -2.33 -4.22
N PHE A 36 -10.49 -2.14 -5.40
CA PHE A 36 -11.02 -3.25 -6.19
C PHE A 36 -9.94 -4.20 -6.66
N PHE A 37 -8.79 -3.66 -7.07
CA PHE A 37 -7.64 -4.43 -7.48
C PHE A 37 -7.12 -5.34 -6.36
N ILE A 38 -6.95 -4.79 -5.16
CA ILE A 38 -6.53 -5.55 -3.98
C ILE A 38 -7.56 -6.60 -3.59
N ARG A 39 -8.86 -6.28 -3.64
CA ARG A 39 -9.91 -7.28 -3.38
C ARG A 39 -9.88 -8.40 -4.42
N ALA A 40 -9.65 -8.09 -5.69
CA ALA A 40 -9.51 -9.12 -6.73
C ALA A 40 -8.29 -10.01 -6.49
N LEU A 41 -7.15 -9.45 -6.07
CA LEU A 41 -5.97 -10.21 -5.64
C LEU A 41 -6.27 -11.14 -4.47
N GLN A 42 -6.92 -10.63 -3.42
CA GLN A 42 -7.29 -11.40 -2.22
C GLN A 42 -8.28 -12.53 -2.51
N MET A 43 -9.18 -12.32 -3.49
CA MET A 43 -10.15 -13.33 -3.93
C MET A 43 -9.58 -14.27 -4.99
N GLU A 44 -8.31 -14.12 -5.38
CA GLU A 44 -7.67 -14.85 -6.48
C GLU A 44 -8.47 -14.79 -7.79
N ASN A 45 -9.17 -13.67 -8.03
CA ASN A 45 -9.97 -13.45 -9.23
C ASN A 45 -9.09 -12.92 -10.36
N GLU A 46 -8.40 -13.85 -11.03
CA GLU A 46 -7.44 -13.56 -12.09
C GLU A 46 -8.04 -12.72 -13.24
N ASP A 47 -9.26 -13.01 -13.67
CA ASP A 47 -9.90 -12.26 -14.77
C ASP A 47 -10.13 -10.80 -14.39
N ALA A 48 -10.56 -10.53 -13.16
CA ALA A 48 -10.75 -9.17 -12.67
C ALA A 48 -9.40 -8.44 -12.53
N VAL A 49 -8.38 -9.10 -11.95
CA VAL A 49 -7.03 -8.54 -11.84
C VAL A 49 -6.49 -8.13 -13.21
N LEU A 50 -6.55 -9.04 -14.18
CA LEU A 50 -6.05 -8.79 -15.54
C LEU A 50 -6.85 -7.72 -16.27
N GLY A 51 -8.16 -7.61 -16.00
CA GLY A 51 -9.01 -6.56 -16.57
C GLY A 51 -8.75 -5.15 -16.02
N MET A 52 -8.01 -5.02 -14.92
CA MET A 52 -7.64 -3.74 -14.30
C MET A 52 -6.21 -3.30 -14.62
N LEU A 53 -5.44 -4.09 -15.38
CA LEU A 53 -4.09 -3.75 -15.81
C LEU A 53 -4.12 -2.80 -17.02
N THR A 54 -3.06 -2.01 -17.20
CA THR A 54 -2.83 -1.34 -18.48
C THR A 54 -2.69 -2.38 -19.59
N LEU A 55 -2.92 -1.98 -20.84
CA LEU A 55 -2.85 -2.92 -21.97
C LEU A 55 -1.47 -3.57 -22.09
N ASP A 56 -0.41 -2.81 -21.84
CA ASP A 56 0.96 -3.32 -21.90
C ASP A 56 1.26 -4.23 -20.71
N ALA A 57 0.83 -3.88 -19.49
CA ALA A 57 0.93 -4.78 -18.34
C ALA A 57 0.16 -6.09 -18.53
N TYR A 58 -1.05 -6.03 -19.10
CA TYR A 58 -1.83 -7.21 -19.43
C TYR A 58 -1.08 -8.13 -20.42
N ARG A 59 -0.52 -7.56 -21.50
CA ARG A 59 0.22 -8.32 -22.52
C ARG A 59 1.45 -8.99 -21.93
N GLU A 60 2.21 -8.25 -21.14
CA GLU A 60 3.42 -8.76 -20.52
C GLU A 60 3.11 -9.86 -19.51
N MET A 61 2.05 -9.68 -18.71
CA MET A 61 1.59 -10.73 -17.81
C MET A 61 1.18 -12.00 -18.56
N LYS A 62 0.41 -11.87 -19.66
CA LYS A 62 0.04 -13.02 -20.49
C LYS A 62 1.25 -13.70 -21.14
N ARG A 63 2.27 -12.94 -21.52
CA ARG A 63 3.53 -13.48 -22.03
C ARG A 63 4.23 -14.30 -20.94
N LEU A 64 4.41 -13.74 -19.74
CA LEU A 64 5.06 -14.40 -18.61
C LEU A 64 4.33 -15.69 -18.22
N GLN A 65 3.00 -15.65 -18.07
CA GLN A 65 2.19 -16.82 -17.75
C GLN A 65 2.35 -17.95 -18.78
N LYS A 66 2.51 -17.61 -20.06
CA LYS A 66 2.74 -18.59 -21.13
C LYS A 66 4.13 -19.22 -21.06
N GLU A 67 5.14 -18.45 -20.66
CA GLU A 67 6.53 -18.90 -20.60
C GLU A 67 6.84 -19.71 -19.33
N THR A 68 6.35 -19.26 -18.18
CA THR A 68 6.64 -19.88 -16.87
C THR A 68 5.58 -20.88 -16.43
N GLY A 69 4.36 -20.80 -16.97
CA GLY A 69 3.20 -21.56 -16.51
C GLY A 69 2.63 -21.06 -15.17
N GLN A 70 3.20 -20.02 -14.58
CA GLN A 70 2.68 -19.37 -13.38
C GLN A 70 1.37 -18.66 -13.72
N LYS A 71 0.41 -18.68 -12.80
CA LYS A 71 -0.87 -17.96 -12.92
C LYS A 71 -0.91 -16.77 -11.96
N GLY A 72 -1.74 -15.78 -12.28
CA GLY A 72 -1.86 -14.56 -11.50
C GLY A 72 -0.66 -13.61 -11.65
N LEU A 73 -0.65 -12.57 -10.83
CA LEU A 73 0.43 -11.60 -10.75
C LEU A 73 1.55 -12.08 -9.81
N PRO A 74 2.82 -11.69 -10.05
CA PRO A 74 3.93 -11.92 -9.13
C PRO A 74 3.82 -10.95 -7.94
N CYS A 75 2.88 -11.23 -7.05
CA CYS A 75 2.62 -10.45 -5.84
C CYS A 75 3.09 -11.24 -4.60
N PRO A 76 3.58 -10.56 -3.54
CA PRO A 76 3.88 -11.22 -2.27
C PRO A 76 2.69 -11.99 -1.70
N ASP A 77 2.96 -13.16 -1.09
CA ASP A 77 1.91 -14.03 -0.56
C ASP A 77 1.08 -13.39 0.56
N PHE A 78 1.68 -12.46 1.32
CA PHE A 78 1.00 -11.80 2.44
C PHE A 78 -0.23 -11.00 2.00
N ILE A 79 -0.29 -10.55 0.74
CA ILE A 79 -1.43 -9.78 0.21
C ILE A 79 -2.76 -10.49 0.42
N LYS A 80 -2.77 -11.84 0.41
CA LYS A 80 -3.98 -12.65 0.54
C LYS A 80 -4.61 -12.62 1.93
N THR A 81 -3.80 -12.42 2.97
CA THR A 81 -4.23 -12.54 4.38
C THR A 81 -4.14 -11.24 5.15
N SER A 82 -3.54 -10.21 4.56
CA SER A 82 -3.34 -8.92 5.20
C SER A 82 -4.58 -8.03 5.15
N ASP A 83 -4.78 -7.30 6.25
CA ASP A 83 -5.63 -6.12 6.25
C ASP A 83 -4.91 -4.97 5.56
N VAL A 84 -5.64 -4.19 4.77
CA VAL A 84 -5.09 -3.04 4.03
C VAL A 84 -5.76 -1.75 4.47
N VAL A 85 -4.96 -0.71 4.65
CA VAL A 85 -5.40 0.67 4.80
C VAL A 85 -4.97 1.44 3.55
N LEU A 86 -5.92 2.11 2.90
CA LEU A 86 -5.62 2.99 1.77
C LEU A 86 -5.06 4.31 2.30
N GLY A 87 -3.97 4.77 1.69
CA GLY A 87 -3.35 6.07 1.93
C GLY A 87 -3.79 7.10 0.89
N ASN A 88 -3.06 8.22 0.85
CA ASN A 88 -3.35 9.35 -0.03
C ASN A 88 -3.10 9.03 -1.52
N VAL A 89 -3.74 9.83 -2.38
CA VAL A 89 -3.49 9.84 -3.83
C VAL A 89 -2.52 10.94 -4.18
N GLN A 90 -1.52 10.62 -4.99
CA GLN A 90 -0.66 11.59 -5.65
C GLN A 90 -0.92 11.55 -7.15
N TYR A 91 -1.54 12.58 -7.72
CA TYR A 91 -1.70 12.69 -9.17
C TYR A 91 -0.39 13.09 -9.86
N LEU A 92 -0.19 12.55 -11.05
CA LEU A 92 0.94 12.86 -11.92
C LEU A 92 0.41 13.57 -13.16
N SER A 93 1.00 14.73 -13.46
CA SER A 93 0.68 15.51 -14.65
C SER A 93 1.65 15.21 -15.80
N ASP A 94 1.22 15.54 -17.02
CA ASP A 94 2.07 15.50 -18.22
C ASP A 94 3.18 16.55 -18.09
N GLU A 95 4.42 16.22 -18.48
CA GLU A 95 5.55 17.17 -18.43
C GLU A 95 5.32 18.39 -19.34
N THR A 96 4.50 18.23 -20.37
CA THR A 96 4.19 19.29 -21.34
C THR A 96 2.89 20.03 -21.02
N ASP A 97 2.08 19.51 -20.08
CA ASP A 97 0.79 20.05 -19.71
C ASP A 97 0.45 19.68 -18.24
N GLU A 98 0.74 20.60 -17.32
CA GLU A 98 0.53 20.42 -15.88
C GLU A 98 -0.95 20.22 -15.50
N GLU A 99 -1.90 20.65 -16.34
CA GLU A 99 -3.34 20.46 -16.10
C GLU A 99 -3.82 19.07 -16.54
N LYS A 100 -3.04 18.37 -17.38
CA LYS A 100 -3.38 17.05 -17.89
C LYS A 100 -2.85 15.97 -16.96
N VAL A 101 -3.75 15.33 -16.23
CA VAL A 101 -3.44 14.15 -15.41
C VAL A 101 -3.19 12.94 -16.31
N VAL A 102 -2.03 12.30 -16.16
CA VAL A 102 -1.62 11.12 -16.93
C VAL A 102 -1.46 9.87 -16.07
N GLY A 103 -1.33 10.04 -14.75
CA GLY A 103 -1.12 8.94 -13.82
C GLY A 103 -1.43 9.32 -12.39
N ALA A 104 -1.32 8.34 -11.51
CA ALA A 104 -1.45 8.52 -10.07
C ALA A 104 -0.66 7.46 -9.31
N HIS A 105 -0.23 7.80 -8.10
CA HIS A 105 0.24 6.86 -7.11
C HIS A 105 -0.74 6.78 -5.95
N VAL A 106 -0.98 5.57 -5.44
CA VAL A 106 -1.81 5.35 -4.25
C VAL A 106 -1.03 4.55 -3.23
N GLY A 107 -0.76 5.16 -2.07
CA GLY A 107 -0.11 4.48 -0.96
C GLY A 107 -1.05 3.48 -0.29
N THR A 108 -0.50 2.37 0.22
CA THR A 108 -1.23 1.37 1.00
C THR A 108 -0.35 0.86 2.14
N ILE A 109 -0.96 0.71 3.32
CA ILE A 109 -0.33 0.11 4.49
C ILE A 109 -0.97 -1.27 4.70
N TRP A 110 -0.14 -2.30 4.70
CA TRP A 110 -0.55 -3.69 4.84
C TRP A 110 -0.18 -4.18 6.22
N ARG A 111 -1.16 -4.68 6.97
CA ARG A 111 -0.96 -5.28 8.29
C ARG A 111 -0.87 -6.79 8.13
N VAL A 112 0.35 -7.30 8.27
CA VAL A 112 0.70 -8.71 8.11
C VAL A 112 0.84 -9.35 9.49
N PRO A 113 0.10 -10.43 9.80
CA PRO A 113 0.36 -11.23 10.99
C PRO A 113 1.79 -11.81 10.96
N SER A 114 2.52 -11.67 12.07
CA SER A 114 3.91 -12.12 12.23
C SER A 114 4.11 -12.77 13.60
N GLU A 115 5.19 -13.51 13.78
CA GLU A 115 5.53 -14.20 15.05
C GLU A 115 5.61 -13.21 16.23
N ASN A 116 5.99 -11.96 15.98
CA ASN A 116 6.13 -10.90 16.99
C ASN A 116 4.92 -9.95 17.08
N GLY A 117 3.79 -10.29 16.44
CA GLY A 117 2.58 -9.45 16.42
C GLY A 117 2.11 -9.08 15.02
N VAL A 118 1.96 -7.78 14.74
CA VAL A 118 1.57 -7.28 13.41
C VAL A 118 2.75 -6.51 12.83
N MET A 119 3.17 -6.90 11.62
CA MET A 119 4.14 -6.17 10.81
C MET A 119 3.39 -5.27 9.83
N GLU A 120 3.89 -4.06 9.61
CA GLU A 120 3.35 -3.15 8.60
C GLU A 120 4.28 -3.10 7.38
N GLU A 121 3.68 -3.22 6.19
CA GLU A 121 4.37 -3.14 4.89
C GLU A 121 3.77 -2.00 4.07
N ASN A 122 4.62 -1.20 3.43
CA ASN A 122 4.18 -0.05 2.64
C ASN A 122 4.33 -0.34 1.14
N ILE A 123 3.22 -0.24 0.41
CA ILE A 123 3.20 -0.42 -1.04
C ILE A 123 2.54 0.80 -1.68
N ALA A 124 3.20 1.38 -2.69
CA ALA A 124 2.58 2.38 -3.54
C ALA A 124 2.16 1.74 -4.87
N TRP A 125 0.88 1.84 -5.24
CA TRP A 125 0.37 1.36 -6.52
C TRP A 125 0.51 2.41 -7.59
N VAL A 126 0.96 2.02 -8.78
CA VAL A 126 1.17 2.93 -9.92
C VAL A 126 0.03 2.78 -10.91
N PHE A 127 -0.60 3.90 -11.23
CA PHE A 127 -1.69 3.98 -12.18
C PHE A 127 -1.36 4.85 -13.38
N ARG A 128 -1.87 4.43 -14.54
CA ARG A 128 -2.03 5.28 -15.72
C ARG A 128 -3.49 5.63 -15.92
N PHE A 129 -3.73 6.82 -16.47
CA PHE A 129 -5.05 7.21 -16.93
C PHE A 129 -5.14 7.00 -18.45
N GLU A 130 -5.85 5.95 -18.87
CA GLU A 130 -5.97 5.50 -20.26
C GLU A 130 -7.45 5.29 -20.60
N ASP A 131 -7.88 5.71 -21.80
CA ASP A 131 -9.27 5.54 -22.26
C ASP A 131 -10.34 5.95 -21.23
N GLU A 132 -10.11 7.08 -20.55
CA GLU A 132 -10.97 7.64 -19.50
C GLU A 132 -11.10 6.78 -18.23
N THR A 133 -10.22 5.80 -18.03
CA THR A 133 -10.19 4.93 -16.85
C THR A 133 -8.80 4.86 -16.21
N TRP A 134 -8.78 4.54 -14.91
CA TRP A 134 -7.56 4.28 -14.16
C TRP A 134 -7.17 2.81 -14.30
N LEU A 135 -5.93 2.54 -14.69
CA LEU A 135 -5.41 1.18 -14.89
C LEU A 135 -4.08 1.00 -14.15
N VAL A 136 -3.87 -0.20 -13.61
CA VAL A 136 -2.67 -0.55 -12.84
C VAL A 136 -1.51 -0.84 -13.80
N ALA A 137 -0.43 -0.07 -13.67
CA ALA A 137 0.80 -0.25 -14.43
C ALA A 137 1.89 -0.98 -13.63
N GLY A 138 1.82 -0.94 -12.30
CA GLY A 138 2.84 -1.53 -11.45
C GLY A 138 2.63 -1.26 -9.96
N MET A 139 3.65 -1.58 -9.17
CA MET A 139 3.72 -1.27 -7.74
C MET A 139 5.13 -0.93 -7.32
N LEU A 140 5.29 -0.10 -6.30
CA LEU A 140 6.56 0.14 -5.61
C LEU A 140 6.46 -0.44 -4.21
N SER A 141 7.41 -1.32 -3.87
CA SER A 141 7.56 -1.80 -2.50
C SER A 141 8.51 -0.88 -1.74
N ILE A 142 8.05 -0.35 -0.61
CA ILE A 142 8.82 0.49 0.31
C ILE A 142 9.03 -0.33 1.58
N VAL A 143 10.07 -1.17 1.57
CA VAL A 143 10.36 -2.11 2.65
C VAL A 143 10.93 -1.41 3.90
N ASP A 144 11.69 -0.32 3.71
CA ASP A 144 12.28 0.51 4.77
C ASP A 144 12.74 1.83 4.13
N THR A 145 12.54 2.97 4.79
CA THR A 145 13.08 4.27 4.37
C THR A 145 14.61 4.29 4.18
N LYS A 146 15.32 3.32 4.77
CA LYS A 146 16.76 3.14 4.63
C LYS A 146 17.17 2.64 3.25
N TYR A 147 16.31 1.91 2.55
CA TYR A 147 16.61 1.30 1.25
C TYR A 147 15.82 2.01 0.15
N PRO A 148 16.35 2.10 -1.08
CA PRO A 148 15.58 2.63 -2.19
C PRO A 148 14.36 1.73 -2.46
N PRO A 149 13.20 2.30 -2.84
CA PRO A 149 12.05 1.49 -3.21
C PRO A 149 12.34 0.69 -4.48
N ILE A 150 11.78 -0.52 -4.57
CA ILE A 150 11.83 -1.33 -5.79
C ILE A 150 10.55 -1.09 -6.57
N LEU A 151 10.68 -0.59 -7.80
CA LEU A 151 9.57 -0.54 -8.74
C LEU A 151 9.42 -1.90 -9.41
N VAL A 152 8.25 -2.50 -9.24
CA VAL A 152 7.77 -3.64 -10.00
C VAL A 152 6.90 -3.10 -11.11
N ASN A 153 7.49 -2.98 -12.29
CA ASN A 153 6.84 -2.48 -13.49
C ASN A 153 6.15 -3.64 -14.23
N PHE A 154 4.82 -3.74 -14.15
CA PHE A 154 4.09 -4.82 -14.81
C PHE A 154 4.11 -4.71 -16.34
N GLU A 155 4.39 -3.52 -16.88
CA GLU A 155 4.50 -3.27 -18.33
C GLU A 155 5.83 -3.75 -18.90
N ASN A 156 6.86 -3.90 -18.05
CA ASN A 156 8.16 -4.40 -18.43
C ASN A 156 8.79 -5.18 -17.26
N MET A 157 8.56 -6.49 -17.22
CA MET A 157 9.05 -7.32 -16.12
C MET A 157 10.58 -7.52 -16.17
N GLU A 158 11.21 -7.43 -17.34
CA GLU A 158 12.67 -7.50 -17.48
C GLU A 158 13.36 -6.32 -16.77
N ASP A 159 12.79 -5.12 -16.89
CA ASP A 159 13.23 -3.93 -16.13
C ASP A 159 13.13 -4.13 -14.62
N THR A 160 12.10 -4.85 -14.14
CA THR A 160 11.99 -5.19 -12.71
C THR A 160 13.14 -6.07 -12.23
N GLU A 161 13.56 -7.07 -13.02
CA GLU A 161 14.68 -7.95 -12.66
C GLU A 161 16.00 -7.18 -12.63
N GLU A 162 16.23 -6.30 -13.59
CA GLU A 162 17.39 -5.40 -13.61
C GLU A 162 17.40 -4.47 -12.39
N GLN A 163 16.25 -3.88 -12.05
CA GLN A 163 16.11 -3.02 -10.88
C GLN A 163 16.30 -3.79 -9.57
N ALA A 164 15.80 -5.02 -9.46
CA ALA A 164 16.02 -5.87 -8.30
C ALA A 164 17.50 -6.20 -8.10
N LYS A 165 18.25 -6.42 -9.19
CA LYS A 165 19.69 -6.63 -9.13
C LYS A 165 20.43 -5.37 -8.68
N LEU A 166 20.12 -4.22 -9.27
CA LEU A 166 20.69 -2.93 -8.85
C LEU A 166 20.38 -2.63 -7.39
N TRP A 167 19.16 -2.96 -6.94
CA TRP A 167 18.75 -2.82 -5.55
C TRP A 167 19.58 -3.71 -4.62
N GLN A 168 19.86 -4.97 -4.97
CA GLN A 168 20.72 -5.84 -4.17
C GLN A 168 22.14 -5.29 -4.04
N GLU A 169 22.72 -4.80 -5.14
CA GLU A 169 24.04 -4.15 -5.14
C GLU A 169 24.04 -2.91 -4.23
N GLU A 170 22.94 -2.16 -4.23
CA GLU A 170 22.76 -0.93 -3.45
C GLU A 170 22.55 -1.21 -1.95
N VAL A 171 21.77 -2.23 -1.60
CA VAL A 171 21.64 -2.73 -0.22
C VAL A 171 23.01 -3.13 0.32
N GLU A 172 23.78 -3.89 -0.45
CA GLU A 172 25.13 -4.31 -0.04
C GLU A 172 26.07 -3.11 0.16
N ARG A 173 25.93 -2.07 -0.67
CA ARG A 173 26.68 -0.81 -0.51
C ARG A 173 26.32 -0.10 0.80
N ILE A 174 25.03 0.02 1.11
CA ILE A 174 24.53 0.67 2.34
C ILE A 174 24.97 -0.12 3.58
N GLU A 175 24.89 -1.46 3.54
CA GLU A 175 25.33 -2.32 4.64
C GLU A 175 26.85 -2.24 4.91
N LYS A 176 27.65 -1.98 3.87
CA LYS A 176 29.10 -1.71 3.99
C LYS A 176 29.44 -0.30 4.46
N GLY A 177 28.43 0.48 4.89
CA GLY A 177 28.60 1.82 5.45
C GLY A 177 28.56 2.93 4.41
N GLY A 178 28.01 2.68 3.22
CA GLY A 178 27.69 3.73 2.26
C GLY A 178 26.45 4.52 2.70
N ASP A 179 26.45 5.84 2.50
CA ASP A 179 25.26 6.67 2.69
C ASP A 179 24.19 6.28 1.68
N ALA A 180 22.93 6.12 2.13
CA ALA A 180 21.81 5.84 1.25
C ALA A 180 21.64 6.96 0.20
N PRO A 181 21.36 6.63 -1.07
CA PRO A 181 21.09 7.65 -2.06
C PRO A 181 19.74 8.29 -1.71
N ALA A 182 19.70 9.62 -1.75
CA ALA A 182 18.41 10.30 -1.87
C ALA A 182 17.71 9.74 -3.10
N ALA A 183 16.45 9.35 -2.96
CA ALA A 183 15.58 8.83 -4.01
C ALA A 183 15.49 9.81 -5.20
N GLN A 184 16.47 9.80 -6.09
CA GLN A 184 16.57 10.76 -7.19
C GLN A 184 15.85 10.29 -8.47
N ASN A 185 15.26 9.09 -8.47
CA ASN A 185 14.36 8.59 -9.52
C ASN A 185 13.14 7.79 -8.98
N ALA A 186 12.94 7.75 -7.67
CA ALA A 186 11.62 7.51 -7.10
C ALA A 186 11.03 8.89 -6.77
N PRO A 187 9.70 9.09 -6.84
CA PRO A 187 9.12 10.41 -6.63
C PRO A 187 9.61 10.98 -5.29
N ASP A 188 10.39 12.05 -5.43
CA ASP A 188 11.12 12.75 -4.40
C ASP A 188 10.15 13.21 -3.30
N ALA A 189 10.50 12.97 -2.04
CA ALA A 189 9.87 13.51 -0.83
C ALA A 189 8.37 13.25 -0.53
N ALA A 190 7.57 12.59 -1.37
CA ALA A 190 6.12 12.43 -1.13
C ALA A 190 5.72 11.18 -0.32
N VAL A 191 6.59 10.16 -0.22
CA VAL A 191 6.23 8.88 0.42
C VAL A 191 6.06 9.02 1.94
N SER A 192 6.78 9.96 2.56
CA SER A 192 6.61 10.32 3.98
C SER A 192 5.33 11.11 4.27
N ASP A 193 4.66 11.63 3.24
CA ASP A 193 3.43 12.46 3.30
C ASP A 193 2.17 11.69 2.82
N LEU A 194 2.32 10.40 2.46
CA LEU A 194 1.19 9.48 2.24
C LEU A 194 0.58 8.99 3.57
N GLY A 195 0.94 9.65 4.69
CA GLY A 195 0.47 9.36 6.04
C GLY A 195 -1.05 9.38 6.17
N THR A 196 -1.54 8.54 7.07
CA THR A 196 -2.95 8.29 7.37
C THR A 196 -3.60 9.42 8.17
N ASP A 197 -3.49 10.67 7.74
CA ASP A 197 -4.21 11.78 8.36
C ASP A 197 -5.62 11.90 7.74
N PRO A 198 -6.68 11.36 8.37
CA PRO A 198 -8.03 11.76 8.03
C PRO A 198 -8.18 13.23 8.44
N LYS A 199 -8.13 14.14 7.48
CA LYS A 199 -8.56 15.51 7.67
C LYS A 199 -10.01 15.48 8.18
N PRO A 200 -10.29 15.87 9.44
CA PRO A 200 -11.67 16.00 9.87
C PRO A 200 -12.32 17.10 9.03
N ALA A 201 -13.51 16.78 8.50
CA ALA A 201 -14.34 17.73 7.79
C ALA A 201 -14.50 19.01 8.62
N ALA A 202 -14.22 20.14 7.98
CA ALA A 202 -14.37 21.46 8.55
C ALA A 202 -15.84 21.72 8.88
N ASP A 203 -16.13 21.94 10.17
CA ASP A 203 -17.32 22.68 10.57
C ASP A 203 -17.03 24.18 10.45
N ALA A 204 -17.93 24.83 9.72
CA ALA A 204 -17.94 26.25 9.49
C ALA A 204 -18.18 27.04 10.80
N GLU A 205 -17.40 28.10 10.94
CA GLU A 205 -17.65 29.38 11.60
C GLU A 205 -18.80 29.47 12.62
N ILE A 206 -18.47 29.88 13.86
CA ILE A 206 -19.04 31.09 14.47
C ILE A 206 -17.96 31.78 15.31
N SER A 207 -17.74 33.04 14.95
CA SER A 207 -16.91 34.03 15.64
C SER A 207 -17.75 34.77 16.69
N THR A 208 -17.26 34.87 17.93
CA THR A 208 -17.51 35.96 18.90
C THR A 208 -16.51 35.77 20.05
N GLU A 209 -15.41 36.50 20.08
CA GLU A 209 -15.22 37.84 20.66
C GLU A 209 -15.12 37.87 22.21
N ASN A 210 -13.89 38.20 22.65
CA ASN A 210 -13.43 38.90 23.87
C ASN A 210 -13.69 38.35 25.30
N GLY A 211 -12.58 38.21 26.04
CA GLY A 211 -12.58 38.18 27.51
C GLY A 211 -11.23 37.80 28.13
N ALA A 212 -10.41 38.80 28.44
CA ALA A 212 -9.09 38.69 29.06
C ALA A 212 -9.12 38.34 30.57
N VAL A 213 -8.25 37.38 30.98
CA VAL A 213 -7.36 37.21 32.20
C VAL A 213 -7.80 37.86 33.55
N PRO A 214 -7.56 37.28 34.78
CA PRO A 214 -6.29 36.63 35.14
C PRO A 214 -6.23 35.53 36.23
N ALA A 215 -5.04 34.90 36.23
CA ALA A 215 -4.21 34.35 37.32
C ALA A 215 -4.84 34.05 38.69
N ASP A 216 -4.74 32.78 39.12
CA ASP A 216 -4.18 32.42 40.43
C ASP A 216 -3.67 30.96 40.38
N GLY A 217 -2.48 30.71 40.94
CA GLY A 217 -2.05 29.37 41.34
C GLY A 217 -2.53 29.09 42.78
N PRO A 218 -1.95 28.16 43.54
CA PRO A 218 -0.96 27.12 43.22
C PRO A 218 -1.46 25.71 43.65
N GLU A 219 -0.54 24.73 43.56
CA GLU A 219 -0.37 23.57 44.46
C GLU A 219 -0.26 22.21 43.74
N LEU A 220 0.99 21.73 43.73
CA LEU A 220 1.37 20.32 43.68
C LEU A 220 0.91 19.63 44.99
N PRO A 221 0.69 18.32 44.98
CA PRO A 221 1.78 17.48 45.50
C PRO A 221 2.07 16.23 44.67
N ALA A 222 3.32 15.80 44.81
CA ALA A 222 3.89 14.54 44.35
C ALA A 222 3.23 13.33 45.02
N GLU A 223 3.13 12.21 44.31
CA GLU A 223 3.42 10.85 44.82
C GLU A 223 3.87 9.93 43.66
N THR A 224 5.05 9.32 43.82
CA THR A 224 5.52 8.09 43.15
C THR A 224 5.46 6.96 44.21
N PRO A 225 5.88 5.71 43.92
CA PRO A 225 5.69 4.83 42.77
C PRO A 225 4.95 3.53 43.18
N ALA A 226 4.35 2.81 42.23
CA ALA A 226 3.92 1.42 42.47
C ALA A 226 4.78 0.46 41.67
N GLU A 227 5.75 -0.13 42.36
CA GLU A 227 6.36 -1.40 42.00
C GLU A 227 5.30 -2.51 42.08
N LEU A 228 5.21 -3.36 41.06
CA LEU A 228 4.63 -4.69 41.23
C LEU A 228 5.41 -5.70 40.38
N SER A 229 6.27 -6.41 41.10
CA SER A 229 6.87 -7.68 40.75
C SER A 229 5.82 -8.68 40.24
N GLY A 230 6.17 -9.39 39.18
CA GLY A 230 5.51 -10.62 38.76
C GLY A 230 6.57 -11.60 38.28
N GLU A 231 6.95 -12.51 39.16
CA GLU A 231 7.86 -13.64 38.92
C GLU A 231 7.25 -14.70 37.98
N LEU A 232 8.16 -15.41 37.32
CA LEU A 232 8.09 -16.60 36.44
C LEU A 232 7.24 -17.78 36.98
N PRO A 233 6.81 -18.75 36.15
CA PRO A 233 7.67 -19.88 35.70
C PRO A 233 7.49 -20.21 34.19
N ALA A 234 8.53 -20.42 33.39
CA ALA A 234 9.28 -21.67 33.21
C ALA A 234 8.40 -22.94 33.18
N GLU A 235 8.06 -23.47 31.99
CA GLU A 235 8.04 -24.92 31.70
C GLU A 235 8.22 -25.17 30.19
N LEU A 236 9.37 -25.75 29.84
CA LEU A 236 9.63 -26.49 28.62
C LEU A 236 9.15 -27.94 28.82
N PRO A 237 8.52 -28.55 27.81
CA PRO A 237 8.72 -29.97 27.58
C PRO A 237 9.54 -30.20 26.31
N ALA A 238 10.72 -30.77 26.54
CA ALA A 238 11.39 -31.62 25.56
C ALA A 238 10.50 -32.84 25.28
N GLU A 239 10.46 -33.31 24.04
CA GLU A 239 10.70 -34.73 23.70
C GLU A 239 10.76 -34.94 22.18
N LEU A 240 11.97 -35.25 21.72
CA LEU A 240 12.24 -35.98 20.48
C LEU A 240 12.04 -37.48 20.76
N PRO A 241 11.40 -38.23 19.85
CA PRO A 241 11.75 -39.64 19.70
C PRO A 241 12.68 -39.83 18.51
N ALA A 242 13.81 -40.46 18.81
CA ALA A 242 14.73 -41.07 17.85
C ALA A 242 14.10 -42.30 17.18
N GLU A 243 14.54 -42.52 15.94
CA GLU A 243 14.73 -43.80 15.23
C GLU A 243 13.63 -44.88 15.26
N LEU A 244 13.18 -45.25 14.05
CA LEU A 244 13.18 -46.63 13.56
C LEU A 244 13.33 -46.65 12.03
#